data_AF-A0A0N0E9D9-F1
#
_entry.id   AF-A0A0N0E9D9-F1
#
_cell.length_a   1.000
_cell.length_b   1.000
_cell.length_c   1.000
_cell.angle_alpha   90.00
_cell.angle_beta   90.00
_cell.angle_gamma   90.00
#
_symmetry.space_group_name_H-M   'P 1'
#
loop_
_entity.id
_entity.type
_entity.pdbx_description
1 polymer ?
#
loop_
_entity_poly.entity_id
_entity_poly.type
_entity_poly.pdbx_seq_one_letter_code
_entity_poly.pdbx_strand_id
1 'polypeptide(L)'
;MKRKTMFISFAMLLLCACTNQYEQENAKGPTITEERKQPGLMSNDQLIRDSRNEVLINVDNARNNTKQGYISKQEAKSSVMEYLELTRHDSTTIKFEGTNGDFYLFHASDLVYFNNQPEKLSRGWYKVNRSTGEVSLWKK
;
A
#
# COMPACT_ATOMS: atom_id res chain seq x y z
N MET A 1 -29.51 53.42 19.25
CA MET A 1 -30.71 52.75 19.80
C MET A 1 -31.93 52.99 18.91
N LYS A 2 -32.36 52.00 18.12
CA LYS A 2 -33.76 51.80 17.70
C LYS A 2 -33.99 50.30 17.55
N ARG A 3 -34.96 49.79 18.31
CA ARG A 3 -35.42 48.40 18.35
C ARG A 3 -36.34 48.13 17.15
N LYS A 4 -36.35 46.90 16.62
CA LYS A 4 -37.49 45.95 16.64
C LYS A 4 -37.40 44.94 15.49
N THR A 5 -37.26 43.70 15.92
CA THR A 5 -37.63 42.43 15.28
C THR A 5 -38.98 42.45 14.56
N MET A 6 -39.10 41.72 13.44
CA MET A 6 -40.26 40.85 13.18
C MET A 6 -39.91 39.76 12.16
N PHE A 7 -40.00 38.50 12.61
CA PHE A 7 -40.04 37.29 11.79
C PHE A 7 -41.31 37.27 10.95
N ILE A 8 -41.22 36.97 9.65
CA ILE A 8 -42.29 36.29 8.91
C ILE A 8 -41.66 35.29 7.94
N SER A 9 -41.81 34.01 8.29
CA SER A 9 -41.58 32.83 7.47
C SER A 9 -42.49 32.88 6.24
N PHE A 10 -41.94 32.72 5.05
CA PHE A 10 -42.72 32.39 3.85
C PHE A 10 -42.06 31.23 3.13
N ALA A 11 -42.59 30.04 3.42
CA ALA A 11 -42.33 28.85 2.63
C ALA A 11 -42.99 29.03 1.25
N MET A 12 -42.18 29.12 0.20
CA MET A 12 -42.52 28.70 -1.16
C MET A 12 -41.37 27.82 -1.62
N LEU A 13 -41.57 26.50 -1.66
CA LEU A 13 -42.01 25.77 -2.87
C LEU A 13 -41.03 26.04 -4.01
N LEU A 14 -40.01 25.17 -4.15
CA LEU A 14 -40.02 23.99 -5.02
C LEU A 14 -39.87 24.36 -6.51
N LEU A 15 -38.88 23.68 -7.13
CA LEU A 15 -38.66 23.46 -8.58
C LEU A 15 -37.74 24.45 -9.31
N CYS A 16 -36.43 24.14 -9.27
CA CYS A 16 -35.64 24.11 -10.51
C CYS A 16 -35.01 22.72 -10.66
N ALA A 17 -35.60 21.96 -11.59
CA ALA A 17 -35.05 20.74 -12.13
C ALA A 17 -33.75 21.04 -12.89
N CYS A 18 -32.67 20.35 -12.54
CA CYS A 18 -31.57 20.11 -13.46
C CYS A 18 -31.68 18.67 -13.94
N THR A 19 -32.29 18.52 -15.10
CA THR A 19 -32.21 17.30 -15.91
C THR A 19 -30.76 17.05 -16.32
N ASN A 20 -30.27 15.83 -16.10
CA ASN A 20 -29.26 15.22 -16.95
C ASN A 20 -29.66 13.76 -17.14
N GLN A 21 -30.36 13.49 -18.24
CA GLN A 21 -30.41 12.15 -18.83
C GLN A 21 -29.04 11.85 -19.43
N TYR A 22 -28.44 10.76 -18.99
CA TYR A 22 -27.68 9.89 -19.90
C TYR A 22 -28.00 8.46 -19.52
N GLU A 23 -28.62 7.76 -20.47
CA GLU A 23 -28.90 6.33 -20.42
C GLU A 23 -27.64 5.49 -20.70
N GLN A 24 -27.77 4.20 -20.36
CA GLN A 24 -26.91 3.05 -20.64
C GLN A 24 -25.59 3.01 -19.87
N GLU A 25 -25.22 1.89 -19.24
CA GLU A 25 -25.23 0.55 -19.84
C GLU A 25 -25.32 -0.55 -18.76
N ASN A 26 -26.02 -1.63 -19.10
CA ASN A 26 -26.06 -2.87 -18.34
C ASN A 26 -24.65 -3.45 -18.18
N ALA A 27 -24.11 -3.46 -16.96
CA ALA A 27 -23.01 -4.35 -16.60
C ALA A 27 -23.49 -5.33 -15.53
N LYS A 28 -23.98 -6.50 -15.99
CA LYS A 28 -23.85 -7.75 -15.24
C LYS A 28 -22.36 -8.06 -15.10
N GLY A 29 -21.73 -7.51 -14.07
CA GLY A 29 -20.43 -7.94 -13.55
C GLY A 29 -20.64 -8.65 -12.21
N PRO A 30 -19.77 -9.59 -11.81
CA PRO A 30 -20.00 -10.37 -10.61
C PRO A 30 -19.98 -9.45 -9.38
N THR A 31 -21.11 -9.37 -8.69
CA THR A 31 -21.22 -8.80 -7.36
C THR A 31 -20.22 -9.50 -6.43
N ILE A 32 -19.15 -8.80 -6.05
CA ILE A 32 -18.27 -9.27 -4.97
C ILE A 32 -18.99 -8.95 -3.68
N THR A 33 -19.78 -9.89 -3.19
CA THR A 33 -20.27 -9.90 -1.81
C THR A 33 -19.07 -10.08 -0.89
N GLU A 34 -18.58 -9.00 -0.28
CA GLU A 34 -17.71 -9.09 0.91
C GLU A 34 -18.55 -9.68 2.07
N GLU A 35 -18.61 -11.01 2.13
CA GLU A 35 -19.05 -11.70 3.34
C GLU A 35 -18.01 -11.47 4.44
N ARG A 36 -18.31 -10.56 5.36
CA ARG A 36 -17.55 -10.37 6.61
C ARG A 36 -17.70 -11.63 7.47
N LYS A 37 -16.84 -12.64 7.27
CA LYS A 37 -16.87 -13.89 8.03
C LYS A 37 -16.28 -13.71 9.44
N GLN A 38 -17.06 -14.17 10.42
CA GLN A 38 -16.74 -14.15 11.84
C GLN A 38 -15.42 -14.88 12.16
N PRO A 39 -14.71 -14.49 13.23
CA PRO A 39 -13.46 -15.12 13.63
C PRO A 39 -13.77 -16.47 14.28
N GLY A 40 -13.70 -17.54 13.49
CA GLY A 40 -13.86 -18.91 13.96
C GLY A 40 -13.23 -19.90 12.98
N LEU A 41 -12.16 -20.56 13.45
CA LEU A 41 -11.48 -21.75 12.90
C LEU A 41 -11.76 -22.06 11.41
N MET A 42 -10.98 -21.45 10.53
CA MET A 42 -10.89 -21.88 9.13
C MET A 42 -10.33 -23.31 9.06
N SER A 43 -10.96 -24.15 8.24
CA SER A 43 -10.45 -25.47 7.90
C SER A 43 -9.14 -25.36 7.11
N ASN A 44 -8.22 -26.32 7.26
CA ASN A 44 -6.93 -26.35 6.55
C ASN A 44 -7.08 -26.19 5.02
N ASP A 45 -8.15 -26.74 4.44
CA ASP A 45 -8.40 -26.64 3.01
C ASP A 45 -8.81 -25.22 2.58
N GLN A 46 -9.48 -24.47 3.46
CA GLN A 46 -9.80 -23.06 3.24
C GLN A 46 -8.54 -22.18 3.39
N LEU A 47 -7.69 -22.46 4.38
CA LEU A 47 -6.40 -21.78 4.53
C LEU A 47 -5.49 -21.98 3.32
N ILE A 48 -5.43 -23.19 2.76
CA ILE A 48 -4.62 -23.49 1.58
C ILE A 48 -5.18 -22.79 0.34
N ARG A 49 -6.50 -22.80 0.17
CA ARG A 49 -7.17 -22.14 -0.95
C ARG A 49 -7.01 -20.62 -0.88
N ASP A 50 -7.17 -20.03 0.29
CA ASP A 50 -7.03 -18.58 0.49
C ASP A 50 -5.56 -18.17 0.39
N SER A 51 -4.61 -18.96 0.89
CA SER A 51 -3.17 -18.72 0.67
C SER A 51 -2.80 -18.75 -0.81
N ARG A 52 -3.35 -19.69 -1.60
CA ARG A 52 -3.12 -19.74 -3.05
C ARG A 52 -3.73 -18.52 -3.76
N ASN A 53 -4.90 -18.06 -3.32
CA ASN A 53 -5.53 -16.86 -3.86
C ASN A 53 -4.80 -15.58 -3.47
N GLU A 54 -4.32 -15.44 -2.23
CA GLU A 54 -3.51 -14.31 -1.79
C GLU A 54 -2.18 -14.22 -2.53
N VAL A 55 -1.55 -15.37 -2.82
CA VAL A 55 -0.34 -15.43 -3.66
C VAL A 55 -0.64 -14.93 -5.08
N LEU A 56 -1.80 -15.26 -5.66
CA LEU A 56 -2.18 -14.75 -6.99
C LEU A 56 -2.50 -13.25 -6.97
N ILE A 57 -3.20 -12.75 -5.94
CA ILE A 57 -3.57 -11.33 -5.82
C ILE A 57 -2.32 -10.44 -5.63
N ASN A 58 -1.26 -10.94 -4.98
CA ASN A 58 0.01 -10.22 -4.87
C ASN A 58 0.89 -10.26 -6.12
N VAL A 59 0.64 -11.17 -7.07
CA VAL A 59 1.39 -11.24 -8.34
C VAL A 59 0.81 -10.26 -9.37
N ASP A 60 -0.50 -10.03 -9.35
CA ASP A 60 -1.16 -9.19 -10.36
C ASP A 60 -1.06 -7.67 -10.11
N ASN A 61 -0.65 -7.24 -8.90
CA ASN A 61 -0.42 -5.82 -8.63
C ASN A 61 0.97 -5.31 -9.08
N ALA A 62 1.79 -6.16 -9.70
CA ALA A 62 3.13 -5.84 -10.19
C ALA A 62 3.18 -5.54 -11.71
N ARG A 63 2.03 -5.43 -12.39
CA ARG A 63 1.97 -5.38 -13.85
C ARG A 63 1.72 -4.00 -14.47
N ASN A 64 2.14 -2.93 -13.79
CA ASN A 64 2.08 -1.57 -14.35
C ASN A 64 3.48 -0.96 -14.45
N ASN A 65 4.00 -0.88 -15.68
CA ASN A 65 5.13 -0.03 -16.12
C ASN A 65 6.56 -0.38 -15.69
N THR A 66 6.94 -1.65 -15.63
CA THR A 66 8.38 -2.01 -15.64
C THR A 66 8.92 -1.79 -17.05
N LYS A 67 9.75 -0.76 -17.24
CA LYS A 67 10.63 -0.69 -18.42
C LYS A 67 11.33 -2.03 -18.56
N GLN A 68 11.20 -2.66 -19.72
CA GLN A 68 11.69 -4.00 -20.01
C GLN A 68 13.18 -4.10 -19.63
N GLY A 69 13.50 -4.80 -18.54
CA GLY A 69 14.87 -4.95 -18.03
C GLY A 69 15.13 -4.43 -16.62
N TYR A 70 14.18 -3.76 -15.97
CA TYR A 70 14.34 -3.40 -14.55
C TYR A 70 13.81 -4.48 -13.62
N ILE A 71 14.58 -4.78 -12.57
CA ILE A 71 14.12 -5.60 -11.45
C ILE A 71 12.98 -4.91 -10.70
N SER A 72 12.12 -5.69 -10.07
CA SER A 72 11.04 -5.20 -9.23
C SER A 72 11.54 -4.63 -7.91
N LYS A 73 10.69 -3.86 -7.22
CA LYS A 73 10.98 -3.36 -5.86
C LYS A 73 11.21 -4.50 -4.86
N GLN A 74 10.53 -5.63 -5.05
CA GLN A 74 10.65 -6.78 -4.16
C GLN A 74 11.98 -7.50 -4.37
N GLU A 75 12.39 -7.70 -5.62
CA GLU A 75 13.72 -8.24 -5.94
C GLU A 75 14.82 -7.33 -5.40
N ALA A 76 14.70 -6.01 -5.60
CA ALA A 76 15.66 -5.05 -5.07
C ALA A 76 15.73 -5.07 -3.53
N LYS A 77 14.59 -5.24 -2.85
CA LYS A 77 14.55 -5.43 -1.39
C LYS A 77 15.28 -6.71 -0.98
N SER A 78 15.08 -7.81 -1.71
CA SER A 78 15.79 -9.07 -1.49
C SER A 78 17.30 -8.91 -1.68
N SER A 79 17.76 -8.14 -2.68
CA SER A 79 19.18 -7.82 -2.84
C SER A 79 19.76 -7.06 -1.64
N VAL A 80 19.00 -6.13 -1.04
CA VAL A 80 19.44 -5.43 0.19
C VAL A 80 19.50 -6.39 1.38
N MET A 81 18.54 -7.32 1.49
CA MET A 81 18.58 -8.35 2.53
C MET A 81 19.82 -9.22 2.41
N GLU A 82 20.12 -9.69 1.20
CA GLU A 82 21.30 -10.52 0.90
C GLU A 82 22.60 -9.77 1.15
N TYR A 83 22.72 -8.52 0.68
CA TYR A 83 23.90 -7.67 0.89
C TYR A 83 24.20 -7.43 2.38
N LEU A 84 23.15 -7.38 3.21
CA LEU A 84 23.26 -7.21 4.66
C LEU A 84 23.30 -8.54 5.43
N GLU A 85 23.38 -9.66 4.71
CA GLU A 85 23.38 -11.02 5.27
C GLU A 85 22.19 -11.28 6.21
N LEU A 86 21.04 -10.68 5.91
CA LEU A 86 19.85 -10.75 6.75
C LEU A 86 19.07 -12.03 6.50
N THR A 87 18.72 -12.71 7.59
CA THR A 87 17.77 -13.82 7.55
C THR A 87 16.33 -13.33 7.70
N ARG A 88 15.34 -14.17 7.34
CA ARG A 88 13.92 -13.82 7.49
C ARG A 88 13.49 -13.56 8.94
N HIS A 89 14.29 -13.98 9.92
CA HIS A 89 14.00 -13.87 11.35
C HIS A 89 14.70 -12.69 12.03
N ASP A 90 15.53 -11.94 11.29
CA ASP A 90 16.21 -10.78 11.84
C ASP A 90 15.21 -9.66 12.12
N SER A 91 15.43 -8.92 13.20
CA SER A 91 14.59 -7.77 13.58
C SER A 91 14.79 -6.54 12.68
N THR A 92 15.60 -6.67 11.62
CA THR A 92 15.89 -5.61 10.66
C THR A 92 14.73 -5.40 9.70
N THR A 93 14.18 -4.20 9.73
CA THR A 93 13.18 -3.74 8.76
C THR A 93 13.87 -3.02 7.60
N ILE A 94 13.59 -3.45 6.37
CA ILE A 94 13.98 -2.72 5.15
C ILE A 94 12.75 -2.03 4.57
N LYS A 95 12.78 -0.70 4.57
CA LYS A 95 11.73 0.19 4.06
C LYS A 95 12.16 0.82 2.74
N PHE A 96 11.24 0.83 1.77
CA PHE A 96 11.44 1.53 0.51
C PHE A 96 11.22 3.04 0.72
N GLU A 97 12.17 3.86 0.28
CA GLU A 97 12.16 5.32 0.43
C GLU A 97 11.89 6.05 -0.89
N GLY A 98 12.05 5.40 -2.03
CA GLY A 98 11.75 5.99 -3.34
C GLY A 98 12.71 5.55 -4.44
N THR A 99 12.76 6.36 -5.50
CA THR A 99 13.65 6.17 -6.66
C THR A 99 14.51 7.40 -6.86
N ASN A 100 15.78 7.19 -7.24
CA ASN A 100 16.68 8.26 -7.69
C ASN A 100 17.34 7.82 -9.00
N GLY A 101 16.85 8.34 -10.13
CA GLY A 101 17.26 7.90 -11.46
C GLY A 101 17.05 6.39 -11.66
N ASP A 102 18.16 5.71 -11.98
CA ASP A 102 18.20 4.25 -12.19
C ASP A 102 18.34 3.46 -10.87
N PHE A 103 18.09 4.06 -9.71
CA PHE A 103 18.22 3.40 -8.42
C PHE A 103 16.90 3.34 -7.64
N TYR A 104 16.66 2.22 -6.96
CA TYR A 104 15.73 2.14 -5.84
C TYR A 104 16.47 2.49 -4.55
N LEU A 105 15.80 3.20 -3.66
CA LEU A 105 16.34 3.63 -2.37
C LEU A 105 15.64 2.89 -1.24
N PHE A 106 16.44 2.36 -0.32
CA PHE A 106 15.98 1.65 0.86
C PHE A 106 16.65 2.18 2.12
N HIS A 107 15.91 2.16 3.21
CA HIS A 107 16.40 2.40 4.56
C HIS A 107 16.30 1.11 5.37
N ALA A 108 17.40 0.69 5.98
CA ALA A 108 17.41 -0.46 6.88
C ALA A 108 17.51 0.02 8.33
N SER A 109 16.65 -0.52 9.20
CA SER A 109 16.63 -0.19 10.63
C SER A 109 16.30 -1.41 11.47
N ASP A 110 16.99 -1.57 12.60
CA ASP A 110 16.67 -2.59 13.60
C ASP A 110 15.67 -2.06 14.61
N LEU A 111 14.79 -2.95 15.07
CA LEU A 111 14.01 -2.71 16.27
C LEU A 111 14.83 -3.19 17.49
N VAL A 112 15.18 -2.27 18.37
CA VAL A 112 15.92 -2.53 19.62
C VAL A 112 15.12 -2.01 20.80
N TYR A 113 15.38 -2.52 22.01
CA TYR A 113 14.67 -2.10 23.22
C TYR A 113 15.65 -1.41 24.18
N PHE A 114 15.40 -0.15 24.49
CA PHE A 114 16.12 0.59 25.53
C PHE A 114 15.14 0.92 26.66
N ASN A 115 15.44 0.49 27.89
CA ASN A 115 14.57 0.70 29.05
C ASN A 115 13.11 0.25 28.81
N ASN A 116 12.92 -0.91 28.15
CA ASN A 116 11.63 -1.45 27.73
C ASN A 116 10.84 -0.59 26.72
N GLN A 117 11.45 0.44 26.13
CA GLN A 117 10.88 1.22 25.04
C GLN A 117 11.44 0.74 23.70
N PRO A 118 10.59 0.45 22.69
CA PRO A 118 11.05 0.08 21.36
C PRO A 118 11.61 1.29 20.62
N GLU A 119 12.83 1.16 20.13
CA GLU A 119 13.56 2.18 19.39
C GLU A 119 14.03 1.66 18.04
N LYS A 120 14.08 2.53 17.04
CA LYS A 120 14.56 2.18 15.70
C LYS A 120 16.01 2.61 15.52
N LEU A 121 16.92 1.65 15.48
CA LEU A 121 18.33 1.92 15.21
C LEU A 121 18.59 1.82 13.71
N SER A 122 18.98 2.93 13.08
CA SER A 122 19.29 2.96 11.65
C SER A 122 20.60 2.22 11.35
N ARG A 123 20.55 1.22 10.45
CA ARG A 123 21.73 0.58 9.85
C ARG A 123 22.29 1.37 8.67
N GLY A 124 21.49 2.27 8.09
CA GLY A 124 21.89 3.12 6.97
C GLY A 124 20.93 3.07 5.80
N TRP A 125 21.30 3.80 4.75
CA TRP A 125 20.58 3.88 3.50
C TRP A 125 21.33 3.16 2.40
N TYR A 126 20.57 2.49 1.54
CA TYR A 126 21.08 1.65 0.47
C TYR A 126 20.41 2.04 -0.82
N LYS A 127 21.18 2.06 -1.91
CA LYS A 127 20.66 2.20 -3.25
C LYS A 127 20.89 0.91 -4.02
N VAL A 128 19.90 0.51 -4.81
CA VAL A 128 19.93 -0.69 -5.64
C VAL A 128 19.77 -0.28 -7.09
N ASN A 129 20.72 -0.65 -7.94
CA ASN A 129 20.61 -0.38 -9.37
C ASN A 129 19.42 -1.18 -9.94
N ARG A 130 18.49 -0.49 -10.59
CA ARG A 130 17.25 -1.07 -11.12
C ARG A 130 17.49 -2.05 -12.26
N SER A 131 18.62 -1.96 -12.96
CA SER A 131 18.96 -2.85 -14.07
C SER A 131 19.77 -4.06 -13.63
N THR A 132 20.68 -3.90 -12.66
CA THR A 132 21.64 -4.95 -12.27
C THR A 132 21.33 -5.61 -10.94
N GLY A 133 20.52 -4.98 -10.07
CA GLY A 133 20.32 -5.43 -8.68
C GLY A 133 21.50 -5.17 -7.75
N GLU A 134 22.57 -4.53 -8.23
CA GLU A 134 23.74 -4.21 -7.42
C GLU A 134 23.38 -3.23 -6.29
N VAL A 135 23.77 -3.57 -5.06
CA VAL A 135 23.51 -2.80 -3.86
C VAL A 135 24.75 -2.00 -3.46
N SER A 136 24.56 -0.74 -3.07
CA SER A 136 25.64 0.08 -2.50
C SER A 136 25.11 1.01 -1.42
N LEU A 137 26.00 1.42 -0.51
CA LEU A 137 25.67 2.39 0.53
C LEU A 137 25.32 3.74 -0.11
N TRP A 138 24.19 4.32 0.29
CA TRP A 138 23.79 5.66 -0.11
C TRP A 138 24.15 6.65 1.01
N LYS A 139 25.22 7.41 0.79
CA LYS A 139 25.58 8.54 1.65
C LYS A 139 24.66 9.70 1.32
N LYS A 140 23.78 10.02 2.26
CA LYS A 140 22.92 11.19 2.21
C LYS A 140 23.66 12.43 2.70
#